data_AF-A0AAV8XSB0-F1
#
_entry.id   AF-A0AAV8XSB0-F1
#
_cell.length_a   1.000
_cell.length_b   1.000
_cell.length_c   1.000
_cell.angle_alpha   90.00
_cell.angle_beta   90.00
_cell.angle_gamma   90.00
#
_symmetry.space_group_name_H-M   'P 1'
#
loop_
_entity.id
_entity.type
_entity.pdbx_description
1 polymer ?
#
loop_
_entity_poly.entity_id
_entity_poly.type
_entity_poly.pdbx_seq_one_letter_code
_entity_poly.pdbx_strand_id
1 'polypeptide(L)'
;MTANMYRVGDYVYFETSSTSPFQIRRIEELNKTASGNVEAKVMCFYRRRDLPSQLIQLADKHQCALDESNGSPILDFGRGDQLSPKQRHQMRHRELFLSRQVETLPATHIRGKCSVTLFNETEALSSYLNKDDMFFYCLVFDPTQKTLLADKGEIRVGSRYQCDVPAVLREGDGDDRDAADLETLVWTPEHGLSDRQIDQFLVVSRSVGTFARALDCSSSVKQPSLHMSAAAASRDITLFHAMDTLHRHGYELSGALCSLVPSSGPVLCRDEMEEWSASEANLFEEALDKYGKDFNDIRQDFLPWKTLKNLVEYYYMWKTTDRYVQQKRVKAVEAESKLKQVYIPN
;
A
#
# COMPACT_ATOMS: atom_id res chain seq x y z
N MET A 1 -5.98 -38.21 -0.39
CA MET A 1 -5.41 -37.62 0.86
C MET A 1 -5.46 -36.08 0.92
N THR A 2 -5.90 -35.37 -0.13
CA THR A 2 -5.91 -33.89 -0.19
C THR A 2 -7.25 -33.22 0.13
N ALA A 3 -8.36 -33.98 0.21
CA ALA A 3 -9.72 -33.42 0.32
C ALA A 3 -9.97 -32.62 1.63
N ASN A 4 -9.23 -32.94 2.69
CA ASN A 4 -9.45 -32.41 4.03
C ASN A 4 -8.41 -31.35 4.45
N MET A 5 -7.62 -30.85 3.50
CA MET A 5 -6.58 -29.86 3.75
C MET A 5 -7.04 -28.49 3.27
N TYR A 6 -7.15 -27.53 4.19
CA TYR A 6 -7.66 -26.18 3.96
C TYR A 6 -6.55 -25.15 4.12
N ARG A 7 -6.54 -24.13 3.26
CA ARG A 7 -5.50 -23.11 3.19
C ARG A 7 -6.08 -21.71 3.39
N VAL A 8 -5.24 -20.80 3.87
CA VAL A 8 -5.57 -19.37 3.83
C VAL A 8 -5.86 -18.96 2.38
N GLY A 9 -6.98 -18.26 2.17
CA GLY A 9 -7.51 -17.88 0.87
C GLY A 9 -8.60 -18.81 0.32
N ASP A 10 -8.75 -20.03 0.84
CA ASP A 10 -9.79 -20.95 0.39
C ASP A 10 -11.19 -20.45 0.79
N TYR A 11 -12.17 -20.68 -0.09
CA TYR A 11 -13.58 -20.55 0.24
C TYR A 11 -14.12 -21.88 0.77
N VAL A 12 -14.90 -21.83 1.84
CA VAL A 12 -15.28 -23.01 2.60
C VAL A 12 -16.73 -22.96 3.05
N TYR A 13 -17.33 -24.14 3.18
CA TYR A 13 -18.59 -24.36 3.84
C TYR A 13 -18.38 -24.49 5.34
N PHE A 14 -19.02 -23.61 6.10
CA PHE A 14 -19.02 -23.58 7.55
C PHE A 14 -20.35 -24.08 8.11
N GLU A 15 -20.30 -25.01 9.05
CA GLU A 15 -21.45 -25.46 9.81
C GLU A 15 -21.62 -24.62 11.08
N THR A 16 -22.76 -23.96 11.21
CA THR A 16 -23.16 -23.23 12.43
C THR A 16 -24.30 -23.92 13.19
N SER A 17 -25.12 -24.70 12.48
CA SER A 17 -26.20 -25.51 13.04
C SER A 17 -26.48 -26.68 12.10
N SER A 18 -26.80 -27.85 12.66
CA SER A 18 -27.11 -29.08 11.93
C SER A 18 -28.40 -29.01 11.10
N THR A 19 -29.26 -28.02 11.36
CA THR A 19 -30.55 -27.84 10.66
C THR A 19 -30.50 -26.74 9.60
N SER A 20 -29.43 -25.96 9.55
CA SER A 20 -29.28 -24.84 8.62
C SER A 20 -28.30 -25.19 7.49
N PRO A 21 -28.55 -24.70 6.26
CA PRO A 21 -27.56 -24.79 5.18
C PRO A 21 -26.22 -24.19 5.58
N PHE A 22 -25.13 -24.78 5.12
CA PHE A 22 -23.78 -24.29 5.41
C PHE A 22 -23.59 -22.82 5.00
N GLN A 23 -22.95 -22.06 5.87
CA GLN A 23 -22.54 -20.70 5.59
C GLN A 23 -21.29 -20.71 4.71
N ILE A 24 -21.14 -19.71 3.85
CA ILE A 24 -19.98 -19.62 2.95
C ILE A 24 -19.06 -18.56 3.49
N ARG A 25 -17.78 -18.89 3.58
CA ARG A 25 -16.77 -18.04 4.19
C ARG A 25 -15.44 -18.16 3.44
N ARG A 26 -14.60 -17.13 3.53
CA ARG A 26 -13.22 -17.16 3.03
C ARG A 26 -12.25 -17.16 4.22
N ILE A 27 -11.27 -18.06 4.22
CA ILE A 27 -10.26 -18.12 5.26
C ILE A 27 -9.25 -16.98 5.08
N GLU A 28 -9.21 -16.04 6.00
CA GLU A 28 -8.26 -14.93 6.00
C GLU A 28 -7.00 -15.27 6.82
N GLU A 29 -7.15 -16.02 7.92
CA GLU A 29 -6.04 -16.43 8.79
C GLU A 29 -6.39 -17.74 9.52
N LEU A 30 -5.38 -18.56 9.81
CA LEU A 30 -5.48 -19.75 10.65
C LEU A 30 -4.57 -19.58 11.86
N ASN A 31 -5.13 -19.71 13.07
CA ASN A 31 -4.42 -19.50 14.31
C ASN A 31 -4.47 -20.76 15.16
N LYS A 32 -3.31 -21.20 15.67
CA LYS A 32 -3.22 -22.31 16.62
C LYS A 32 -3.24 -21.76 18.04
N THR A 33 -4.20 -22.17 18.86
CA THR A 33 -4.24 -21.81 20.27
C THR A 33 -3.17 -22.56 21.06
N ALA A 34 -2.84 -22.08 22.26
CA ALA A 34 -1.90 -22.76 23.16
C ALA A 34 -2.34 -24.19 23.54
N SER A 35 -3.64 -24.46 23.54
CA SER A 35 -4.21 -25.80 23.75
C SER A 35 -4.07 -26.73 22.54
N GLY A 36 -3.56 -26.23 21.42
CA GLY A 36 -3.36 -26.99 20.19
C GLY A 36 -4.54 -26.97 19.22
N ASN A 37 -5.67 -26.37 19.59
CA ASN A 37 -6.83 -26.19 18.71
C ASN A 37 -6.52 -25.18 17.61
N VAL A 38 -7.20 -25.30 16.47
CA VAL A 38 -7.06 -24.36 15.35
C VAL A 38 -8.34 -23.56 15.18
N GLU A 39 -8.21 -22.24 15.17
CA GLU A 39 -9.28 -21.29 14.87
C GLU A 39 -9.02 -20.66 13.50
N ALA A 40 -10.10 -20.46 12.74
CA ALA A 40 -10.06 -19.79 11.46
C ALA A 40 -10.70 -18.40 11.61
N LYS A 41 -9.94 -17.37 11.24
CA LYS A 41 -10.46 -16.02 11.04
C LYS A 41 -10.98 -15.94 9.61
N VAL A 42 -12.26 -15.65 9.46
CA VAL A 42 -13.01 -15.89 8.23
C VAL A 42 -13.86 -14.69 7.84
N MET A 43 -13.76 -14.30 6.58
CA MET A 43 -14.62 -13.28 5.96
C MET A 43 -15.96 -13.92 5.57
N CYS A 44 -17.07 -13.20 5.82
CA CYS A 44 -18.42 -13.75 5.70
C CYS A 44 -19.04 -13.48 4.32
N PHE A 45 -19.72 -14.49 3.77
CA PHE A 45 -20.64 -14.32 2.64
C PHE A 45 -22.07 -14.59 3.10
N TYR A 46 -22.97 -13.68 2.74
CA TYR A 46 -24.38 -13.77 3.07
C TYR A 46 -25.15 -14.33 1.89
N ARG A 47 -26.16 -15.14 2.17
CA ARG A 47 -27.15 -15.54 1.17
C ARG A 47 -28.24 -14.50 1.13
N ARG A 48 -29.00 -14.51 0.04
CA ARG A 48 -30.14 -13.61 -0.16
C ARG A 48 -31.17 -13.63 0.97
N ARG A 49 -31.41 -14.79 1.60
CA ARG A 49 -32.34 -14.92 2.74
C ARG A 49 -31.82 -14.26 4.02
N ASP A 50 -30.50 -14.04 4.12
CA ASP A 50 -29.85 -13.47 5.29
C ASP A 50 -29.86 -11.92 5.21
N LEU A 51 -30.33 -11.35 4.10
CA LEU A 51 -30.47 -9.91 3.90
C LEU A 51 -31.80 -9.38 4.43
N PRO A 52 -31.83 -8.14 4.95
CA PRO A 52 -33.07 -7.41 5.21
C PRO A 52 -33.96 -7.29 3.96
N SER A 53 -35.29 -7.38 4.15
CA SER A 53 -36.26 -7.38 3.04
C SER A 53 -36.16 -6.15 2.12
N GLN A 54 -35.78 -4.99 2.66
CA GLN A 54 -35.57 -3.75 1.89
C GLN A 54 -34.39 -3.87 0.92
N LEU A 55 -33.33 -4.59 1.30
CA LEU A 55 -32.14 -4.77 0.48
C LEU A 55 -32.33 -5.84 -0.59
N ILE A 56 -33.22 -6.81 -0.37
CA ILE A 56 -33.59 -7.80 -1.39
C ILE A 56 -34.16 -7.09 -2.63
N GLN A 57 -35.01 -6.09 -2.44
CA GLN A 57 -35.57 -5.30 -3.54
C GLN A 57 -34.50 -4.52 -4.31
N LEU A 58 -33.45 -4.06 -3.63
CA LEU A 58 -32.33 -3.37 -4.26
C LEU A 58 -31.45 -4.33 -5.06
N ALA A 59 -31.19 -5.52 -4.52
CA ALA A 59 -30.49 -6.59 -5.24
C ALA A 59 -31.27 -7.03 -6.49
N ASP A 60 -32.60 -7.13 -6.40
CA ASP A 60 -33.48 -7.41 -7.55
C ASP A 60 -33.34 -6.34 -8.65
N LYS A 61 -33.37 -5.06 -8.28
CA LYS A 61 -33.18 -3.96 -9.23
C LYS A 61 -31.83 -4.03 -9.92
N HIS A 62 -30.77 -4.35 -9.18
CA HIS A 62 -29.43 -4.50 -9.75
C HIS A 62 -29.35 -5.68 -10.72
N GLN A 63 -29.97 -6.83 -10.39
CA GLN A 63 -30.05 -7.96 -11.31
C GLN A 63 -30.81 -7.63 -12.60
N CYS A 64 -31.94 -6.93 -12.49
CA CYS A 64 -32.68 -6.47 -13.66
C CYS A 64 -31.86 -5.50 -14.52
N ALA A 65 -31.09 -4.59 -13.90
CA ALA A 65 -30.23 -3.66 -14.64
C ALA A 65 -29.11 -4.37 -15.39
N LEU A 66 -28.54 -5.46 -14.85
CA LEU A 66 -27.58 -6.31 -15.56
C LEU A 66 -28.21 -7.07 -16.72
N ASP A 67 -29.45 -7.55 -16.55
CA ASP A 67 -30.23 -8.18 -17.62
C ASP A 67 -30.55 -7.16 -18.75
N GLU A 68 -30.80 -5.89 -18.40
CA GLU A 68 -31.12 -4.80 -19.35
C GLU A 68 -29.87 -4.18 -20.01
N SER A 69 -28.71 -4.11 -19.34
CA SER A 69 -27.46 -3.64 -19.97
C SER A 69 -26.97 -4.59 -21.05
N ASN A 70 -27.29 -5.89 -20.94
CA ASN A 70 -27.16 -6.88 -22.02
C ASN A 70 -28.17 -6.68 -23.17
N GLY A 71 -29.07 -5.68 -23.06
CA GLY A 71 -30.16 -5.39 -24.00
C GLY A 71 -30.09 -4.02 -24.68
N SER A 72 -28.91 -3.40 -24.81
CA SER A 72 -28.77 -2.24 -25.71
C SER A 72 -28.88 -2.68 -27.19
N PRO A 73 -29.73 -2.04 -28.02
CA PRO A 73 -30.12 -2.55 -29.35
C PRO A 73 -29.11 -2.20 -30.47
N ILE A 74 -27.80 -2.27 -30.21
CA ILE A 74 -26.79 -1.98 -31.24
C ILE A 74 -25.67 -3.01 -31.13
N LEU A 75 -25.64 -3.93 -32.12
CA LEU A 75 -24.70 -5.02 -32.38
C LEU A 75 -25.03 -6.38 -31.73
N ASP A 76 -25.76 -7.16 -32.53
CA ASP A 76 -25.96 -8.61 -32.43
C ASP A 76 -24.62 -9.36 -32.49
N PHE A 77 -24.00 -9.56 -31.33
CA PHE A 77 -23.00 -10.60 -31.13
C PHE A 77 -23.63 -11.76 -30.36
N GLY A 78 -24.23 -12.69 -31.11
CA GLY A 78 -24.19 -14.13 -30.83
C GLY A 78 -24.78 -14.63 -29.51
N ARG A 79 -26.03 -15.12 -29.58
CA ARG A 79 -26.59 -16.29 -28.87
C ARG A 79 -25.87 -16.80 -27.60
N GLY A 80 -26.65 -16.90 -26.52
CA GLY A 80 -26.84 -18.21 -25.88
C GLY A 80 -26.70 -18.29 -24.37
N ASP A 81 -27.72 -17.84 -23.63
CA ASP A 81 -28.25 -18.60 -22.49
C ASP A 81 -29.61 -18.01 -22.08
N GLN A 82 -30.68 -18.36 -22.81
CA GLN A 82 -32.02 -18.24 -22.23
C GLN A 82 -32.11 -19.31 -21.12
N LEU A 83 -31.70 -18.94 -19.91
CA LEU A 83 -31.82 -19.80 -18.74
C LEU A 83 -33.30 -20.16 -18.56
N SER A 84 -33.60 -21.45 -18.45
CA SER A 84 -34.94 -21.90 -18.07
C SER A 84 -35.36 -21.29 -16.72
N PRO A 85 -36.68 -21.21 -16.42
CA PRO A 85 -37.14 -20.70 -15.13
C PRO A 85 -36.48 -21.41 -13.92
N LYS A 86 -36.21 -22.72 -14.06
CA LYS A 86 -35.50 -23.52 -13.07
C LYS A 86 -34.03 -23.09 -12.91
N GLN A 87 -33.31 -22.88 -14.01
CA GLN A 87 -31.92 -22.42 -13.99
C GLN A 87 -31.80 -20.99 -13.45
N ARG A 88 -32.72 -20.10 -13.80
CA ARG A 88 -32.77 -18.74 -13.23
C ARG A 88 -32.99 -18.77 -11.72
N HIS A 89 -33.87 -19.64 -11.25
CA HIS A 89 -34.05 -19.87 -9.82
C HIS A 89 -32.78 -20.42 -9.15
N GLN A 90 -32.10 -21.39 -9.77
CA GLN A 90 -30.83 -21.93 -9.26
C GLN A 90 -29.73 -20.87 -9.20
N MET A 91 -29.63 -19.98 -10.20
CA MET A 91 -28.66 -18.87 -10.19
C MET A 91 -28.83 -17.94 -8.99
N ARG A 92 -30.07 -17.65 -8.58
CA ARG A 92 -30.33 -16.85 -7.37
C ARG A 92 -29.83 -17.52 -6.09
N HIS A 93 -29.70 -18.85 -6.06
CA HIS A 93 -29.10 -19.58 -4.94
C HIS A 93 -27.57 -19.62 -5.02
N ARG A 94 -26.98 -19.34 -6.19
CA ARG A 94 -25.52 -19.24 -6.39
C ARG A 94 -24.98 -17.84 -6.07
N GLU A 95 -25.85 -16.83 -6.05
CA GLU A 95 -25.51 -15.47 -5.67
C GLU A 95 -25.27 -15.35 -4.16
N LEU A 96 -24.13 -14.76 -3.83
CA LEU A 96 -23.72 -14.39 -2.49
C LEU A 96 -23.45 -12.89 -2.40
N PHE A 97 -23.44 -12.39 -1.18
CA PHE A 97 -23.15 -11.00 -0.87
C PHE A 97 -21.91 -10.95 0.01
N LEU A 98 -20.84 -10.35 -0.52
CA LEU A 98 -19.57 -10.21 0.19
C LEU A 98 -19.76 -9.27 1.38
N SER A 99 -19.29 -9.64 2.57
CA SER A 99 -19.25 -8.74 3.72
C SER A 99 -17.83 -8.53 4.21
N ARG A 100 -17.53 -7.31 4.63
CA ARG A 100 -16.27 -6.97 5.31
C ARG A 100 -16.25 -7.45 6.77
N GLN A 101 -17.33 -8.05 7.26
CA GLN A 101 -17.38 -8.67 8.58
C GLN A 101 -16.46 -9.90 8.62
N VAL A 102 -15.59 -9.90 9.62
CA VAL A 102 -14.67 -10.99 9.91
C VAL A 102 -15.02 -11.59 11.26
N GLU A 103 -15.11 -12.91 11.31
CA GLU A 103 -15.39 -13.67 12.53
C GLU A 103 -14.28 -14.69 12.79
N THR A 104 -14.07 -15.06 14.04
CA THR A 104 -13.13 -16.12 14.43
C THR A 104 -13.93 -17.30 14.94
N LEU A 105 -13.80 -18.45 14.27
CA LEU A 105 -14.54 -19.67 14.61
C LEU A 105 -13.60 -20.88 14.62
N PRO A 106 -13.92 -21.96 15.36
CA PRO A 106 -13.15 -23.19 15.32
C PRO A 106 -13.04 -23.74 13.89
N ALA A 107 -11.83 -24.13 13.48
CA ALA A 107 -11.62 -24.69 12.15
C ALA A 107 -12.41 -25.98 11.94
N THR A 108 -12.73 -26.72 13.01
CA THR A 108 -13.54 -27.95 13.00
C THR A 108 -14.95 -27.78 12.41
N HIS A 109 -15.46 -26.55 12.32
CA HIS A 109 -16.75 -26.27 11.68
C HIS A 109 -16.68 -26.29 10.14
N ILE A 110 -15.49 -26.37 9.55
CA ILE A 110 -15.33 -26.45 8.10
C ILE A 110 -15.72 -27.86 7.62
N ARG A 111 -16.70 -27.94 6.73
CA ARG A 111 -17.23 -29.20 6.18
C ARG A 111 -16.82 -29.49 4.74
N GLY A 112 -16.34 -28.50 4.02
CA GLY A 112 -15.91 -28.67 2.63
C GLY A 112 -15.40 -27.39 2.01
N LYS A 113 -14.80 -27.50 0.83
CA LYS A 113 -14.37 -26.36 0.01
C LYS A 113 -15.45 -26.00 -1.01
N CYS A 114 -15.50 -24.72 -1.35
CA CYS A 114 -16.28 -24.22 -2.47
C CYS A 114 -15.46 -23.21 -3.29
N SER A 115 -16.02 -22.74 -4.39
CA SER A 115 -15.44 -21.71 -5.24
C SER A 115 -16.38 -20.51 -5.27
N VAL A 116 -15.86 -19.34 -4.91
CA VAL A 116 -16.59 -18.08 -5.02
C VAL A 116 -15.78 -17.15 -5.92
N THR A 117 -16.43 -16.57 -6.91
CA THR A 117 -15.80 -15.69 -7.89
C THR A 117 -16.53 -14.35 -7.97
N LEU A 118 -15.82 -13.29 -8.32
CA LEU A 118 -16.47 -12.03 -8.65
C LEU A 118 -17.19 -12.22 -9.97
N PHE A 119 -18.47 -11.82 -10.04
CA PHE A 119 -19.24 -11.96 -11.25
C PHE A 119 -18.63 -11.14 -12.40
N ASN A 120 -18.30 -11.84 -13.48
CA ASN A 120 -17.83 -11.25 -14.72
C ASN A 120 -18.95 -11.30 -15.77
N GLU A 121 -19.31 -10.13 -16.31
CA GLU A 121 -20.39 -10.00 -17.30
C GLU A 121 -20.10 -10.73 -18.62
N THR A 122 -18.82 -11.03 -18.89
CA THR A 122 -18.42 -11.78 -20.09
C THR A 122 -18.45 -13.30 -19.92
N GLU A 123 -18.65 -13.81 -18.70
CA GLU A 123 -18.75 -15.24 -18.43
C GLU A 123 -20.18 -15.75 -18.65
N ALA A 124 -20.31 -16.90 -19.33
CA ALA A 124 -21.62 -17.53 -19.52
C ALA A 124 -22.22 -17.93 -18.17
N LEU A 125 -23.47 -17.56 -17.91
CA LEU A 125 -24.17 -17.85 -16.65
C LEU A 125 -24.30 -19.36 -16.38
N SER A 126 -24.40 -20.19 -17.42
CA SER A 126 -24.37 -21.66 -17.29
C SER A 126 -23.10 -22.21 -16.66
N SER A 127 -21.96 -21.51 -16.79
CA SER A 127 -20.68 -21.95 -16.20
C SER A 127 -20.75 -22.10 -14.67
N TYR A 128 -21.53 -21.24 -14.01
CA TYR A 128 -21.79 -21.28 -12.56
C TYR A 128 -22.71 -22.43 -12.15
N LEU A 129 -23.57 -22.91 -13.05
CA LEU A 129 -24.48 -24.03 -12.80
C LEU A 129 -23.84 -25.39 -13.10
N ASN A 130 -22.76 -25.42 -13.89
CA ASN A 130 -22.08 -26.66 -14.27
C ASN A 130 -21.33 -27.32 -13.10
N LYS A 131 -21.14 -26.63 -11.98
CA LYS A 131 -20.46 -27.14 -10.79
C LYS A 131 -21.29 -26.91 -9.53
N ASP A 132 -21.46 -27.96 -8.74
CA ASP A 132 -22.29 -27.89 -7.54
C ASP A 132 -21.72 -27.00 -6.44
N ASP A 133 -20.42 -26.71 -6.47
CA ASP A 133 -19.71 -25.92 -5.44
C ASP A 133 -19.28 -24.52 -5.92
N MET A 134 -19.87 -24.01 -7.01
CA MET A 134 -19.53 -22.70 -7.56
C MET A 134 -20.58 -21.63 -7.20
N PHE A 135 -20.11 -20.49 -6.71
CA PHE A 135 -20.90 -19.32 -6.33
C PHE A 135 -20.27 -18.05 -6.90
N PHE A 136 -21.04 -16.98 -6.90
CA PHE A 136 -20.56 -15.65 -7.31
C PHE A 136 -21.11 -14.56 -6.42
N TYR A 137 -20.47 -13.38 -6.47
CA TYR A 137 -20.99 -12.17 -5.85
C TYR A 137 -20.79 -10.99 -6.78
N CYS A 138 -21.71 -10.02 -6.70
CA CYS A 138 -21.65 -8.74 -7.42
C CYS A 138 -21.69 -7.54 -6.47
N LEU A 139 -22.21 -7.77 -5.27
CA LEU A 139 -22.58 -6.75 -4.31
C LEU A 139 -21.87 -7.00 -2.98
N VAL A 140 -21.45 -5.91 -2.35
CA VAL A 140 -20.94 -5.88 -0.98
C VAL A 140 -22.07 -5.48 -0.04
N PHE A 141 -22.31 -6.31 0.96
CA PHE A 141 -23.26 -6.07 2.04
C PHE A 141 -22.55 -5.61 3.30
N ASP A 142 -22.94 -4.44 3.82
CA ASP A 142 -22.55 -3.99 5.15
C ASP A 142 -23.64 -4.38 6.16
N PRO A 143 -23.41 -5.37 7.05
CA PRO A 143 -24.39 -5.82 8.03
C PRO A 143 -24.64 -4.80 9.15
N THR A 144 -23.69 -3.90 9.42
CA THR A 144 -23.80 -2.87 10.47
C THR A 144 -24.64 -1.70 9.96
N GLN A 145 -24.33 -1.20 8.77
CA GLN A 145 -25.05 -0.09 8.14
C GLN A 145 -26.31 -0.53 7.39
N LYS A 146 -26.46 -1.82 7.14
CA LYS A 146 -27.52 -2.42 6.32
C LYS A 146 -27.59 -1.80 4.91
N THR A 147 -26.44 -1.72 4.25
CA THR A 147 -26.32 -1.17 2.88
C THR A 147 -25.84 -2.24 1.90
N LEU A 148 -26.21 -2.09 0.63
CA LEU A 148 -25.69 -2.86 -0.49
C LEU A 148 -25.02 -1.91 -1.47
N LEU A 149 -23.77 -2.22 -1.83
CA LEU A 149 -22.99 -1.46 -2.82
C LEU A 149 -22.52 -2.41 -3.91
N ALA A 150 -22.45 -1.92 -5.15
CA ALA A 150 -21.77 -2.67 -6.20
C ALA A 150 -20.27 -2.75 -5.89
N ASP A 151 -19.68 -3.93 -6.03
CA ASP A 151 -18.23 -4.12 -5.90
C ASP A 151 -17.47 -3.65 -7.16
N LYS A 152 -18.17 -3.00 -8.09
CA LYS A 152 -17.60 -2.44 -9.31
C LYS A 152 -17.35 -0.95 -9.11
N GLY A 153 -16.09 -0.53 -9.29
CA GLY A 153 -15.79 0.88 -9.53
C GLY A 153 -16.48 1.32 -10.83
N GLU A 154 -17.27 2.38 -10.76
CA GLU A 154 -18.04 2.89 -11.90
C GLU A 154 -17.43 4.19 -12.40
N ILE A 155 -17.10 4.26 -13.69
CA ILE A 155 -16.65 5.51 -14.32
C ILE A 155 -17.81 6.50 -14.37
N ARG A 156 -17.56 7.75 -13.95
CA ARG A 156 -18.59 8.79 -13.92
C ARG A 156 -18.47 9.70 -15.13
N VAL A 157 -19.61 10.00 -15.76
CA VAL A 157 -19.72 10.93 -16.90
C VAL A 157 -20.70 12.06 -16.53
N GLY A 158 -20.32 13.29 -16.83
CA GLY A 158 -21.01 14.55 -16.55
C GLY A 158 -20.03 15.70 -16.30
N SER A 159 -20.48 16.94 -16.48
CA SER A 159 -19.70 18.18 -16.29
C SER A 159 -19.08 18.36 -14.90
N ARG A 160 -19.51 17.59 -13.90
CA ARG A 160 -18.89 17.55 -12.56
C ARG A 160 -17.69 16.61 -12.46
N TYR A 161 -17.41 15.85 -13.50
CA TYR A 161 -16.38 14.80 -13.55
C TYR A 161 -15.39 15.02 -14.68
N GLN A 162 -15.86 15.43 -15.86
CA GLN A 162 -14.98 15.79 -16.97
C GLN A 162 -14.38 17.18 -16.78
N CYS A 163 -13.13 17.36 -17.21
CA CYS A 163 -12.52 18.68 -17.30
C CYS A 163 -13.02 19.43 -18.53
N ASP A 164 -13.02 20.76 -18.44
CA ASP A 164 -13.13 21.62 -19.61
C ASP A 164 -11.81 21.56 -20.37
N VAL A 165 -11.86 21.11 -21.62
CA VAL A 165 -10.68 20.94 -22.45
C VAL A 165 -10.15 22.33 -22.85
N PRO A 166 -8.90 22.69 -22.49
CA PRO A 166 -8.32 23.96 -22.89
C PRO A 166 -8.27 24.08 -24.42
N ALA A 167 -8.65 25.24 -24.94
CA ALA A 167 -8.57 25.51 -26.37
C ALA A 167 -7.10 25.54 -26.82
N VAL A 168 -6.85 25.06 -28.03
CA VAL A 168 -5.52 25.16 -28.65
C VAL A 168 -5.21 26.63 -28.91
N LEU A 169 -4.00 27.06 -28.53
CA LEU A 169 -3.49 28.40 -28.81
C LEU A 169 -3.36 28.61 -30.32
N ARG A 170 -3.63 29.84 -30.79
CA ARG A 170 -3.47 30.17 -32.20
C ARG A 170 -1.99 30.30 -32.52
N GLU A 171 -1.64 30.15 -33.79
CA GLU A 171 -0.27 30.38 -34.25
C GLU A 171 0.15 31.83 -33.93
N GLY A 172 1.21 31.96 -33.14
CA GLY A 172 1.75 33.24 -32.69
C GLY A 172 1.30 33.69 -31.30
N ASP A 173 0.28 33.07 -30.70
CA ASP A 173 -0.11 33.34 -29.32
C ASP A 173 0.82 32.58 -28.34
N GLY A 174 1.27 33.27 -27.30
CA GLY A 174 1.98 32.66 -26.17
C GLY A 174 0.99 32.13 -25.11
N ASP A 175 1.47 31.30 -24.20
CA ASP A 175 0.66 30.72 -23.10
C ASP A 175 0.65 31.58 -21.83
N ASP A 176 1.17 32.82 -21.89
CA ASP A 176 1.25 33.83 -20.81
C ASP A 176 1.90 33.36 -19.49
N ARG A 177 2.56 32.19 -19.48
CA ARG A 177 3.23 31.64 -18.31
C ARG A 177 4.67 32.11 -18.22
N ASP A 178 5.06 32.65 -17.07
CA ASP A 178 6.47 32.89 -16.75
C ASP A 178 7.08 31.63 -16.13
N ALA A 179 8.13 31.08 -16.77
CA ALA A 179 8.83 29.91 -16.26
C ALA A 179 9.53 30.19 -14.92
N ALA A 180 9.98 31.42 -14.68
CA ALA A 180 10.69 31.79 -13.45
C ALA A 180 9.81 31.68 -12.20
N ASP A 181 8.49 31.84 -12.35
CA ASP A 181 7.51 31.67 -11.27
C ASP A 181 7.19 30.19 -11.00
N LEU A 182 7.47 29.31 -11.96
CA LEU A 182 7.09 27.89 -11.92
C LEU A 182 8.24 26.98 -11.54
N GLU A 183 9.48 27.35 -11.89
CA GLU A 183 10.64 26.51 -11.68
C GLU A 183 11.93 27.30 -11.45
N THR A 184 12.87 26.66 -10.75
CA THR A 184 14.24 27.16 -10.61
C THR A 184 15.19 26.07 -11.05
N LEU A 185 16.09 26.40 -11.99
CA LEU A 185 17.12 25.49 -12.46
C LEU A 185 18.11 25.18 -11.32
N VAL A 186 18.35 23.89 -11.07
CA VAL A 186 19.29 23.42 -10.02
C VAL A 186 20.50 22.68 -10.58
N TRP A 187 20.43 22.28 -11.85
CA TRP A 187 21.52 21.64 -12.58
C TRP A 187 21.22 21.65 -14.09
N THR A 188 22.20 22.00 -14.92
CA THR A 188 22.15 21.84 -16.37
C THR A 188 23.21 20.84 -16.83
N PRO A 189 22.91 19.95 -17.80
CA PRO A 189 23.93 19.10 -18.44
C PRO A 189 24.89 19.89 -19.34
N GLU A 190 24.56 21.13 -19.71
CA GLU A 190 25.35 21.98 -20.62
C GLU A 190 26.40 22.81 -19.87
N HIS A 191 27.13 22.17 -18.94
CA HIS A 191 28.06 22.84 -18.02
C HIS A 191 29.53 22.83 -18.46
N GLY A 192 29.91 22.06 -19.48
CA GLY A 192 31.28 21.98 -19.98
C GLY A 192 32.29 21.20 -19.11
N LEU A 193 31.94 20.82 -17.88
CA LEU A 193 32.72 19.86 -17.07
C LEU A 193 32.64 18.43 -17.63
N SER A 194 33.74 17.69 -17.53
CA SER A 194 33.76 16.23 -17.75
C SER A 194 33.29 15.47 -16.52
N ASP A 195 32.73 14.27 -16.72
CA ASP A 195 32.32 13.37 -15.62
C ASP A 195 33.45 13.15 -14.61
N ARG A 196 34.70 13.03 -15.10
CA ARG A 196 35.88 12.88 -14.24
C ARG A 196 36.08 14.08 -13.31
N GLN A 197 35.85 15.30 -13.78
CA GLN A 197 35.97 16.51 -12.95
C GLN A 197 34.86 16.56 -11.90
N ILE A 198 33.64 16.18 -12.26
CA ILE A 198 32.51 16.10 -11.34
C ILE A 198 32.80 15.06 -10.25
N ASP A 199 33.20 13.85 -10.63
CA ASP A 199 33.56 12.78 -9.70
C ASP A 199 34.67 13.20 -8.74
N GLN A 200 35.71 13.87 -9.26
CA GLN A 200 36.80 14.41 -8.44
C GLN A 200 36.29 15.47 -7.46
N PHE A 201 35.41 16.37 -7.89
CA PHE A 201 34.80 17.37 -7.01
C PHE A 201 33.95 16.72 -5.90
N LEU A 202 33.17 15.69 -6.24
CA LEU A 202 32.39 14.91 -5.27
C LEU A 202 33.28 14.17 -4.26
N VAL A 203 34.44 13.65 -4.68
CA VAL A 203 35.43 13.08 -3.75
C VAL A 203 35.96 14.15 -2.80
N VAL A 204 36.35 15.32 -3.31
CA VAL A 204 36.86 16.43 -2.49
C VAL A 204 35.80 16.91 -1.50
N SER A 205 34.55 17.08 -1.93
CA SER A 205 33.44 17.47 -1.03
C SER A 205 33.23 16.47 0.11
N ARG A 206 33.33 15.16 -0.17
CA ARG A 206 33.27 14.13 0.88
C ARG A 206 34.47 14.19 1.83
N SER A 207 35.67 14.47 1.32
CA SER A 207 36.86 14.67 2.16
C SER A 207 36.69 15.88 3.08
N VAL A 208 36.20 17.01 2.55
CA VAL A 208 35.87 18.22 3.34
C VAL A 208 34.84 17.89 4.41
N GLY A 209 33.74 17.20 4.07
CA GLY A 209 32.71 16.80 5.02
C GLY A 209 33.21 15.84 6.11
N THR A 210 34.18 14.98 5.79
CA THR A 210 34.83 14.08 6.77
C THR A 210 35.69 14.89 7.73
N PHE A 211 36.47 15.84 7.21
CA PHE A 211 37.31 16.73 8.01
C PHE A 211 36.47 17.65 8.90
N ALA A 212 35.37 18.20 8.38
CA ALA A 212 34.45 19.05 9.14
C ALA A 212 33.90 18.32 10.40
N ARG A 213 33.50 17.05 10.25
CA ARG A 213 33.04 16.22 11.37
C ARG A 213 34.14 15.94 12.41
N ALA A 214 35.40 15.85 11.97
CA ALA A 214 36.53 15.67 12.88
C ALA A 214 36.81 16.93 13.72
N LEU A 215 36.44 18.12 13.23
CA LEU A 215 36.55 19.39 13.95
C LEU A 215 35.32 19.71 14.81
N ASP A 216 34.17 19.09 14.55
CA ASP A 216 32.94 19.34 15.28
C ASP A 216 32.91 18.60 16.64
N CYS A 217 33.49 19.23 17.66
CA CYS A 217 33.48 18.72 19.03
C CYS A 217 32.09 18.76 19.71
N SER A 218 31.10 19.45 19.13
CA SER A 218 29.74 19.50 19.70
C SER A 218 29.01 18.15 19.58
N SER A 219 29.48 17.30 18.66
CA SER A 219 29.00 15.94 18.41
C SER A 219 29.60 14.89 19.37
N SER A 220 30.25 15.30 20.47
CA SER A 220 31.04 14.46 21.42
C SER A 220 30.36 13.20 21.96
N VAL A 221 29.06 12.99 21.76
CA VAL A 221 28.35 11.75 22.16
C VAL A 221 28.63 10.60 21.18
N LYS A 222 29.10 10.89 19.96
CA LYS A 222 29.59 9.89 19.00
C LYS A 222 30.89 10.45 18.44
N GLN A 223 32.06 10.10 19.01
CA GLN A 223 33.31 10.20 18.24
C GLN A 223 33.21 9.13 17.15
N PRO A 224 32.77 9.46 15.94
CA PRO A 224 32.54 8.43 14.94
C PRO A 224 33.94 7.97 14.54
N SER A 225 34.15 6.66 14.44
CA SER A 225 35.40 6.16 13.87
C SER A 225 35.63 6.82 12.50
N LEU A 226 36.88 6.90 12.04
CA LEU A 226 37.20 7.48 10.74
C LEU A 226 36.29 6.94 9.62
N HIS A 227 36.02 5.63 9.64
CA HIS A 227 35.11 4.98 8.70
C HIS A 227 33.67 5.48 8.82
N MET A 228 33.15 5.68 10.03
CA MET A 228 31.79 6.21 10.25
C MET A 228 31.66 7.66 9.79
N SER A 229 32.65 8.50 10.06
CA SER A 229 32.67 9.89 9.59
C SER A 229 32.75 9.97 8.07
N ALA A 230 33.57 9.12 7.44
CA ALA A 230 33.66 9.02 5.98
C ALA A 230 32.35 8.52 5.35
N ALA A 231 31.70 7.53 5.97
CA ALA A 231 30.39 7.04 5.52
C ALA A 231 29.30 8.11 5.64
N ALA A 232 29.27 8.85 6.76
CA ALA A 232 28.33 9.96 6.96
C ALA A 232 28.55 11.09 5.94
N ALA A 233 29.80 11.50 5.71
CA ALA A 233 30.12 12.48 4.68
C ALA A 233 29.82 11.99 3.26
N SER A 234 29.75 10.67 3.03
CA SER A 234 29.41 10.08 1.73
C SER A 234 27.91 9.95 1.47
N ARG A 235 27.04 10.36 2.40
CA ARG A 235 25.58 10.34 2.21
C ARG A 235 25.13 11.38 1.19
N ASP A 236 23.97 11.13 0.59
CA ASP A 236 23.47 11.88 -0.56
C ASP A 236 23.29 13.37 -0.29
N ILE A 237 22.99 13.79 0.96
CA ILE A 237 22.88 15.22 1.29
C ILE A 237 24.15 16.00 0.97
N THR A 238 25.33 15.40 1.21
CA THR A 238 26.63 16.01 0.87
C THR A 238 26.84 16.03 -0.65
N LEU A 239 26.38 14.99 -1.36
CA LEU A 239 26.50 14.90 -2.82
C LEU A 239 25.58 15.93 -3.49
N PHE A 240 24.32 16.02 -3.07
CA PHE A 240 23.39 17.04 -3.55
C PHE A 240 23.91 18.44 -3.29
N HIS A 241 24.42 18.71 -2.08
CA HIS A 241 25.04 20.00 -1.79
C HIS A 241 26.23 20.29 -2.69
N ALA A 242 27.08 19.30 -2.99
CA ALA A 242 28.21 19.46 -3.90
C ALA A 242 27.78 19.78 -5.34
N MET A 243 26.76 19.07 -5.86
CA MET A 243 26.23 19.30 -7.21
C MET A 243 25.59 20.69 -7.34
N ASP A 244 24.80 21.07 -6.35
CA ASP A 244 24.19 22.40 -6.24
C ASP A 244 25.26 23.50 -6.08
N THR A 245 26.34 23.22 -5.35
CA THR A 245 27.49 24.13 -5.23
C THR A 245 28.17 24.35 -6.58
N LEU A 246 28.36 23.30 -7.39
CA LEU A 246 28.89 23.45 -8.75
C LEU A 246 27.97 24.34 -9.59
N HIS A 247 26.66 24.09 -9.58
CA HIS A 247 25.70 24.87 -10.36
C HIS A 247 25.67 26.36 -9.97
N ARG A 248 25.60 26.66 -8.67
CA ARG A 248 25.58 28.04 -8.15
C ARG A 248 26.83 28.85 -8.48
N HIS A 249 27.96 28.18 -8.68
CA HIS A 249 29.22 28.81 -9.06
C HIS A 249 29.48 28.77 -10.58
N GLY A 250 28.43 28.55 -11.38
CA GLY A 250 28.55 28.54 -12.84
C GLY A 250 29.50 27.44 -13.35
N TYR A 251 29.65 26.35 -12.58
CA TYR A 251 30.52 25.22 -12.88
C TYR A 251 32.03 25.54 -12.87
N GLU A 252 32.43 26.69 -12.32
CA GLU A 252 33.82 27.04 -12.08
C GLU A 252 34.37 26.30 -10.85
N LEU A 253 35.14 25.23 -11.09
CA LEU A 253 35.67 24.34 -10.05
C LEU A 253 36.43 25.08 -8.95
N SER A 254 37.22 26.09 -9.30
CA SER A 254 38.02 26.85 -8.32
C SER A 254 37.11 27.63 -7.37
N GLY A 255 36.09 28.32 -7.89
CA GLY A 255 35.13 29.07 -7.08
C GLY A 255 34.31 28.15 -6.19
N ALA A 256 33.80 27.06 -6.78
CA ALA A 256 33.05 26.03 -6.06
C ALA A 256 33.88 25.42 -4.92
N LEU A 257 35.16 25.11 -5.15
CA LEU A 257 36.05 24.54 -4.13
C LEU A 257 36.28 25.49 -2.96
N CYS A 258 36.53 26.77 -3.24
CA CYS A 258 36.68 27.79 -2.19
C CYS A 258 35.42 27.90 -1.31
N SER A 259 34.24 27.72 -1.90
CA SER A 259 32.96 27.78 -1.16
C SER A 259 32.73 26.61 -0.21
N LEU A 260 33.42 25.46 -0.41
CA LEU A 260 33.36 24.32 0.52
C LEU A 260 34.13 24.58 1.82
N VAL A 261 35.03 25.56 1.84
CA VAL A 261 35.84 25.93 3.01
C VAL A 261 35.82 27.45 3.21
N PRO A 262 34.67 28.03 3.59
CA PRO A 262 34.58 29.45 3.93
C PRO A 262 35.46 29.80 5.14
N SER A 263 35.64 31.09 5.40
CA SER A 263 36.47 31.59 6.51
C SER A 263 36.01 31.12 7.89
N SER A 264 34.75 30.70 8.03
CA SER A 264 34.18 30.12 9.25
C SER A 264 34.57 28.66 9.49
N GLY A 265 35.20 27.99 8.52
CA GLY A 265 35.54 26.56 8.57
C GLY A 265 34.87 25.75 7.46
N PRO A 266 35.22 24.45 7.32
CA PRO A 266 34.68 23.58 6.29
C PRO A 266 33.18 23.35 6.42
N VAL A 267 32.47 23.24 5.29
CA VAL A 267 31.02 23.01 5.27
C VAL A 267 30.67 21.62 5.81
N LEU A 268 29.64 21.55 6.66
CA LEU A 268 29.11 20.34 7.26
C LEU A 268 27.63 20.15 6.89
N CYS A 269 27.33 19.17 6.04
CA CYS A 269 25.96 18.77 5.70
C CYS A 269 25.56 17.53 6.52
N ARG A 270 24.48 17.61 7.30
CA ARG A 270 23.90 16.49 8.05
C ARG A 270 22.44 16.36 7.67
N ASP A 271 22.00 15.14 7.37
CA ASP A 271 20.58 14.85 7.27
C ASP A 271 20.02 14.45 8.64
N GLU A 272 18.71 14.28 8.73
CA GLU A 272 18.03 13.98 10.00
C GLU A 272 18.59 12.72 10.68
N MET A 273 19.03 11.71 9.91
CA MET A 273 19.58 10.48 10.46
C MET A 273 20.85 10.72 11.29
N GLU A 274 21.70 11.64 10.83
CA GLU A 274 22.92 12.00 11.51
C GLU A 274 22.72 13.09 12.57
N GLU A 275 21.84 14.06 12.30
CA GLU A 275 21.62 15.24 13.15
C GLU A 275 21.00 14.89 14.51
N TRP A 276 20.22 13.80 14.57
CA TRP A 276 19.52 13.43 15.79
C TRP A 276 20.45 12.90 16.88
N SER A 277 20.16 13.35 18.11
CA SER A 277 20.81 12.84 19.31
C SER A 277 20.41 11.38 19.59
N ALA A 278 21.23 10.68 20.39
CA ALA A 278 20.92 9.32 20.82
C ALA A 278 19.58 9.24 21.60
N SER A 279 19.27 10.27 22.40
CA SER A 279 18.00 10.38 23.13
C SER A 279 16.81 10.55 22.19
N GLU A 280 16.91 11.40 21.16
CA GLU A 280 15.82 11.57 20.18
C GLU A 280 15.58 10.29 19.38
N ALA A 281 16.65 9.60 18.97
CA ALA A 281 16.55 8.32 18.28
C ALA A 281 15.82 7.27 19.15
N ASN A 282 16.13 7.20 20.45
CA ASN A 282 15.45 6.29 21.38
C ASN A 282 13.98 6.67 21.58
N LEU A 283 13.68 7.95 21.81
CA LEU A 283 12.30 8.44 21.93
C LEU A 283 11.47 8.08 20.69
N PHE A 284 12.06 8.20 19.49
CA PHE A 284 11.37 7.85 18.25
C PHE A 284 11.07 6.36 18.14
N GLU A 285 12.01 5.49 18.52
CA GLU A 285 11.77 4.05 18.52
C GLU A 285 10.66 3.66 19.50
N GLU A 286 10.66 4.22 20.71
CA GLU A 286 9.60 4.02 21.69
C GLU A 286 8.24 4.51 21.17
N ALA A 287 8.22 5.69 20.55
CA ALA A 287 7.02 6.27 19.96
C ALA A 287 6.49 5.42 18.80
N LEU A 288 7.37 4.90 17.95
CA LEU A 288 7.02 4.06 16.81
C LEU A 288 6.45 2.71 17.26
N ASP A 289 6.97 2.13 18.35
CA ASP A 289 6.41 0.92 18.94
C ASP A 289 5.04 1.17 19.60
N LYS A 290 4.84 2.35 20.20
CA LYS A 290 3.56 2.72 20.86
C LYS A 290 2.46 3.13 19.88
N TYR A 291 2.77 4.00 18.92
CA TYR A 291 1.80 4.63 18.02
C TYR A 291 1.88 4.12 16.57
N GLY A 292 2.79 3.19 16.28
CA GLY A 292 2.99 2.71 14.93
C GLY A 292 3.56 3.82 14.04
N LYS A 293 2.89 4.12 12.93
CA LYS A 293 3.34 5.14 11.96
C LYS A 293 2.50 6.41 12.01
N ASP A 294 1.81 6.65 13.12
CA ASP A 294 1.12 7.92 13.33
C ASP A 294 2.13 8.99 13.74
N PHE A 295 2.70 9.66 12.75
CA PHE A 295 3.72 10.68 12.99
C PHE A 295 3.16 11.94 13.67
N ASN A 296 1.84 12.16 13.66
CA ASN A 296 1.25 13.28 14.40
C ASN A 296 1.32 13.01 15.90
N ASP A 297 0.91 11.82 16.33
CA ASP A 297 0.94 11.41 17.74
C ASP A 297 2.39 11.26 18.25
N ILE A 298 3.28 10.69 17.42
CA ILE A 298 4.72 10.63 17.73
C ILE A 298 5.29 12.03 17.96
N ARG A 299 4.96 13.00 17.09
CA ARG A 299 5.40 14.38 17.26
C ARG A 299 4.83 14.98 18.54
N GLN A 300 3.52 14.86 18.76
CA GLN A 300 2.85 15.52 19.86
C GLN A 300 3.35 15.05 21.22
N ASP A 301 3.55 13.74 21.39
CA ASP A 301 3.81 13.15 22.70
C ASP A 301 5.28 12.86 22.99
N PHE A 302 6.10 12.58 21.96
CA PHE A 302 7.50 12.19 22.14
C PHE A 302 8.51 13.22 21.62
N LEU A 303 8.23 13.87 20.49
CA LEU A 303 9.18 14.77 19.81
C LEU A 303 8.51 16.10 19.38
N PRO A 304 7.95 16.90 20.31
CA PRO A 304 7.16 18.09 19.97
C PRO A 304 7.99 19.22 19.34
N TRP A 305 9.30 19.21 19.54
CA TRP A 305 10.24 20.17 18.96
C TRP A 305 10.68 19.82 17.53
N LYS A 306 10.42 18.60 17.05
CA LYS A 306 10.67 18.22 15.65
C LYS A 306 9.45 18.53 14.78
N THR A 307 9.68 18.87 13.53
CA THR A 307 8.57 19.02 12.57
C THR A 307 8.15 17.67 12.02
N LEU A 308 6.92 17.57 11.51
CA LEU A 308 6.43 16.35 10.86
C LEU A 308 7.34 15.93 9.69
N LYS A 309 7.84 16.91 8.93
CA LYS A 309 8.79 16.68 7.83
C LYS A 309 10.05 15.98 8.33
N ASN A 310 10.65 16.47 9.41
CA ASN A 310 11.87 15.89 9.98
C ASN A 310 11.64 14.44 10.44
N LEU A 311 10.51 14.17 11.10
CA LEU A 311 10.15 12.81 11.54
C LEU A 311 10.01 11.83 10.38
N VAL A 312 9.34 12.26 9.30
CA VAL A 312 9.14 11.43 8.11
C VAL A 312 10.47 11.17 7.39
N GLU A 313 11.30 12.20 7.23
CA GLU A 313 12.64 12.06 6.64
C GLU A 313 13.51 11.11 7.48
N TYR A 314 13.59 11.31 8.80
CA TYR A 314 14.28 10.42 9.72
C TYR A 314 13.77 8.98 9.62
N TYR A 315 12.45 8.78 9.60
CA TYR A 315 11.84 7.44 9.51
C TYR A 315 12.35 6.64 8.30
N TYR A 316 12.36 7.25 7.12
CA TYR A 316 12.78 6.56 5.90
C TYR A 316 14.28 6.25 5.89
N MET A 317 15.11 7.12 6.46
CA MET A 317 16.54 6.85 6.64
C MET A 317 16.77 5.76 7.71
N TRP A 318 16.08 5.83 8.84
CA TRP A 318 16.17 4.85 9.92
C TRP A 318 15.76 3.44 9.48
N LYS A 319 14.81 3.32 8.55
CA LYS A 319 14.42 2.04 7.94
C LYS A 319 15.54 1.30 7.19
N THR A 320 16.63 1.96 6.83
CA THR A 320 17.77 1.29 6.19
C THR A 320 18.82 0.82 7.20
N THR A 321 18.62 1.10 8.49
CA THR A 321 19.55 0.66 9.54
C THR A 321 19.48 -0.85 9.74
N ASP A 322 20.62 -1.45 10.09
CA ASP A 322 20.69 -2.88 10.42
C ASP A 322 19.74 -3.26 11.54
N ARG A 323 19.57 -2.38 12.54
CA ARG A 323 18.65 -2.57 13.67
C ARG A 323 17.22 -2.78 13.20
N TYR A 324 16.71 -1.91 12.33
CA TYR A 324 15.35 -2.05 11.77
C TYR A 324 15.22 -3.29 10.89
N VAL A 325 16.22 -3.56 10.03
CA VAL A 325 16.20 -4.73 9.14
C VAL A 325 16.15 -6.02 9.94
N GLN A 326 16.91 -6.11 11.04
CA GLN A 326 16.87 -7.25 11.96
C GLN A 326 15.49 -7.40 12.62
N GLN A 327 14.92 -6.33 13.15
CA GLN A 327 13.56 -6.35 13.72
C GLN A 327 12.52 -6.84 12.69
N LYS A 328 12.64 -6.40 11.43
CA LYS A 328 11.76 -6.87 10.34
C LYS A 328 11.95 -8.33 10.02
N ARG A 329 13.19 -8.84 10.02
CA ARG A 329 13.48 -10.27 9.82
C ARG A 329 12.85 -11.12 10.93
N VAL A 330 12.96 -10.69 12.19
CA VAL A 330 12.33 -11.39 13.33
C VAL A 330 10.81 -11.44 13.15
N LYS A 331 10.17 -10.30 12.87
CA LYS A 331 8.71 -10.25 12.62
C LYS A 331 8.28 -11.10 11.41
N ALA A 332 9.12 -11.21 10.38
CA ALA A 332 8.85 -12.06 9.22
C ALA A 332 8.92 -13.55 9.56
N VAL A 333 9.92 -13.97 10.35
CA VAL A 333 10.04 -15.34 10.85
C VAL A 333 8.83 -15.71 11.73
N GLU A 334 8.40 -14.79 12.60
CA GLU A 334 7.16 -14.95 13.38
C GLU A 334 5.93 -15.10 12.48
N ALA A 335 5.82 -14.30 11.41
CA ALA A 335 4.72 -14.41 10.46
C ALA A 335 4.77 -15.73 9.66
N GLU A 336 5.96 -16.24 9.33
CA GLU A 336 6.13 -17.54 8.68
C GLU A 336 5.77 -18.71 9.60
N SER A 337 5.88 -18.52 10.92
CA SER A 337 5.43 -19.51 11.90
C SER A 337 3.90 -19.65 11.99
N LYS A 338 3.14 -18.71 11.41
CA LYS A 338 1.67 -18.79 11.36
C LYS A 338 1.22 -19.95 10.47
N LEU A 339 0.10 -20.58 10.83
CA LEU A 339 -0.46 -21.67 10.05
C LEU A 339 -0.91 -21.18 8.68
N LYS A 340 -0.31 -21.74 7.61
CA LYS A 340 -0.74 -21.51 6.23
C LYS A 340 -1.85 -22.48 5.78
N GLN A 341 -1.91 -23.63 6.43
CA GLN A 341 -2.88 -24.69 6.14
C GLN A 341 -3.22 -25.51 7.38
N VAL A 342 -4.40 -26.13 7.39
CA VAL A 342 -4.87 -27.02 8.43
C VAL A 342 -5.49 -28.27 7.82
N TYR A 343 -5.26 -29.42 8.46
CA TYR A 343 -5.96 -30.67 8.16
C TYR A 343 -7.09 -30.87 9.15
N ILE A 344 -8.29 -31.14 8.65
CA ILE A 344 -9.49 -31.35 9.47
C ILE A 344 -9.99 -32.79 9.25
N PRO A 345 -9.91 -33.67 10.27
CA PRO A 345 -10.49 -35.01 10.18
C PRO A 345 -12.01 -34.94 9.93
N ASN A 346 -12.54 -35.89 9.16
CA ASN A 346 -13.99 -35.99 8.91
C ASN A 346 -14.80 -36.20 10.19
#